data_AF-A0A6I5YHX7-F1
#
_entry.id   AF-A0A6I5YHX7-F1
#
_cell.length_a   1.000
_cell.length_b   1.000
_cell.length_c   1.000
_cell.angle_alpha   90.00
_cell.angle_beta   90.00
_cell.angle_gamma   90.00
#
_symmetry.space_group_name_H-M   'P 1'
#
loop_
_entity.id
_entity.type
_entity.pdbx_description
1 polymer ?
#
loop_
_entity_poly.entity_id
_entity_poly.type
_entity_poly.pdbx_seq_one_letter_code
_entity_poly.pdbx_strand_id
1 'polypeptide(L)'
;MNVAYVGSCYSEEFLKHVLNDVAPSLRFYRINSVSLMDEKPFELGDISELRADTQRHLSYENRRNFRDQMRQSKPDLLVVDFIRDIRCALLTDGEAYLSFPYELIAEEYRRKTPYLERLEIIPFATPEYVRLHRQALDRFCAFLNEELPDTQVLILNFMPTWDYRGRLRTTREFRSDFMAWSARAPMQDLMGRYCVSLLNAGKLLSYDGPLWSDDLAKYGPASVHYAPACWRLMAQRFQINSLAFSLAEPPSAAELGGRLRASFDAFGEEGEASGAHWRGMERSGADVLTDLMPALLHEMEYRHGMNRRPNVVDAYQAFYWLLGRGPESMETLLAHSAESSLQSLRRRLLRSEEFQARMRSWMEDEAGPQ
;
A
#
# COMPACT_ATOMS: atom_id res chain seq x y z
N MET A 1 22.14 -13.67 12.13
CA MET A 1 21.31 -12.48 11.88
C MET A 1 19.95 -12.73 12.52
N ASN A 2 19.60 -11.92 13.51
CA ASN A 2 18.31 -11.88 14.15
C ASN A 2 17.36 -10.99 13.33
N VAL A 3 16.26 -11.55 12.82
CA VAL A 3 15.32 -10.82 11.94
C VAL A 3 13.97 -10.71 12.62
N ALA A 4 13.36 -9.54 12.54
CA ALA A 4 11.96 -9.30 12.90
C ALA A 4 11.19 -8.81 11.66
N TYR A 5 9.86 -8.93 11.69
CA TYR A 5 9.04 -8.24 10.69
C TYR A 5 7.77 -7.61 11.24
N VAL A 6 7.37 -6.52 10.58
CA VAL A 6 6.10 -5.82 10.75
C VAL A 6 5.46 -5.73 9.38
N GLY A 7 4.27 -6.28 9.20
CA GLY A 7 3.58 -6.14 7.91
C GLY A 7 2.61 -7.25 7.61
N SER A 8 2.57 -7.65 6.36
CA SER A 8 1.52 -8.49 5.80
C SER A 8 2.06 -9.82 5.25
N CYS A 9 1.30 -10.42 4.33
CA CYS A 9 1.76 -11.57 3.56
C CYS A 9 3.06 -11.29 2.77
N TYR A 10 3.36 -10.02 2.44
CA TYR A 10 4.57 -9.64 1.71
C TYR A 10 5.81 -9.91 2.56
N SER A 11 5.86 -9.33 3.76
CA SER A 11 6.95 -9.59 4.70
C SER A 11 7.07 -11.07 5.03
N GLU A 12 5.96 -11.76 5.27
CA GLU A 12 6.00 -13.19 5.62
C GLU A 12 6.57 -14.05 4.48
N GLU A 13 6.13 -13.85 3.24
CA GLU A 13 6.63 -14.62 2.09
C GLU A 13 8.04 -14.20 1.68
N PHE A 14 8.39 -12.91 1.83
CA PHE A 14 9.77 -12.44 1.64
C PHE A 14 10.71 -13.14 2.63
N LEU A 15 10.37 -13.18 3.92
CA LEU A 15 11.19 -13.89 4.90
C LEU A 15 11.28 -15.38 4.57
N LYS A 16 10.16 -16.02 4.27
CA LYS A 16 10.10 -17.47 4.01
C LYS A 16 10.88 -17.89 2.76
N HIS A 17 10.86 -17.08 1.71
CA HIS A 17 11.36 -17.48 0.39
C HIS A 17 12.65 -16.77 -0.01
N VAL A 18 12.84 -15.50 0.40
CA VAL A 18 14.02 -14.69 0.07
C VAL A 18 15.05 -14.72 1.20
N LEU A 19 14.61 -14.66 2.46
CA LEU A 19 15.46 -14.85 3.65
C LEU A 19 15.26 -16.25 4.26
N ASN A 20 15.10 -17.26 3.43
CA ASN A 20 14.63 -18.60 3.79
C ASN A 20 15.44 -19.32 4.90
N ASP A 21 16.69 -18.93 5.11
CA ASP A 21 17.56 -19.49 6.14
C ASP A 21 17.40 -18.82 7.53
N VAL A 22 16.49 -17.85 7.67
CA VAL A 22 16.30 -17.09 8.92
C VAL A 22 14.86 -17.15 9.41
N ALA A 23 14.66 -17.77 10.57
CA ALA A 23 13.39 -17.71 11.28
C ALA A 23 13.25 -16.34 11.98
N PRO A 24 12.12 -15.62 11.82
CA PRO A 24 11.94 -14.34 12.50
C PRO A 24 11.75 -14.55 14.00
N SER A 25 12.46 -13.74 14.80
CA SER A 25 12.32 -13.69 16.26
C SER A 25 11.02 -13.03 16.68
N LEU A 26 10.56 -12.02 15.93
CA LEU A 26 9.31 -11.30 16.16
C LEU A 26 8.47 -11.19 14.89
N ARG A 27 7.15 -11.23 15.06
CA ARG A 27 6.15 -11.18 13.98
C ARG A 27 5.01 -10.25 14.37
N PHE A 28 4.95 -9.07 13.75
CA PHE A 28 3.83 -8.15 13.86
C PHE A 28 3.00 -8.21 12.59
N TYR A 29 2.04 -9.14 12.58
CA TYR A 29 1.28 -9.49 11.39
C TYR A 29 -0.05 -8.73 11.32
N ARG A 30 -0.27 -8.05 10.19
CA ARG A 30 -1.50 -7.34 9.82
C ARG A 30 -1.93 -6.24 10.79
N ILE A 31 -0.96 -5.55 11.39
CA ILE A 31 -1.18 -4.32 12.16
C ILE A 31 -0.69 -3.14 11.32
N ASN A 32 -1.46 -2.06 11.22
CA ASN A 32 -1.03 -0.82 10.55
C ASN A 32 -0.13 0.02 11.48
N SER A 33 0.57 1.01 10.93
CA SER A 33 1.54 1.80 11.70
C SER A 33 0.91 2.60 12.83
N VAL A 34 -0.30 3.13 12.63
CA VAL A 34 -1.03 3.92 13.66
C VAL A 34 -1.30 3.08 14.89
N SER A 35 -1.95 1.94 14.67
CA SER A 35 -2.23 0.96 15.70
C SER A 35 -0.93 0.47 16.34
N LEU A 36 0.06 0.05 15.55
CA LEU A 36 1.32 -0.50 16.05
C LEU A 36 2.06 0.46 17.00
N MET A 37 2.02 1.77 16.70
CA MET A 37 2.70 2.83 17.45
C MET A 37 1.80 3.56 18.44
N ASP A 38 0.60 3.03 18.68
CA ASP A 38 -0.29 3.45 19.75
C ASP A 38 -0.08 2.54 20.96
N GLU A 39 0.34 3.13 22.07
CA GLU A 39 0.57 2.41 23.34
C GLU A 39 -0.70 2.32 24.19
N LYS A 40 -1.76 3.04 23.81
CA LYS A 40 -3.03 2.97 24.53
C LYS A 40 -3.68 1.61 24.25
N PRO A 41 -3.97 0.80 25.28
CA PRO A 41 -4.66 -0.45 25.08
C PRO A 41 -6.07 -0.16 24.55
N PHE A 42 -6.53 -1.01 23.66
CA PHE A 42 -7.88 -0.90 23.13
C PHE A 42 -8.80 -1.79 23.97
N GLU A 43 -9.71 -1.22 24.75
CA GLU A 43 -10.61 -2.01 25.60
C GLU A 43 -11.58 -2.84 24.76
N LEU A 44 -11.18 -4.07 24.41
CA LEU A 44 -12.06 -5.02 23.75
C LEU A 44 -13.23 -5.34 24.68
N GLY A 45 -14.46 -5.10 24.22
CA GLY A 45 -15.66 -5.60 24.89
C GLY A 45 -15.74 -7.13 24.83
N ASP A 46 -16.92 -7.69 25.08
CA ASP A 46 -17.12 -9.13 24.88
C ASP A 46 -17.02 -9.47 23.38
N ILE A 47 -15.92 -10.12 23.01
CA ILE A 47 -15.65 -10.60 21.65
C ILE A 47 -15.89 -12.11 21.50
N SER A 48 -16.44 -12.78 22.52
CA SER A 48 -16.60 -14.25 22.54
C SER A 48 -17.48 -14.79 21.41
N GLU A 49 -18.37 -13.95 20.87
CA GLU A 49 -19.27 -14.30 19.76
C GLU A 49 -18.60 -14.20 18.37
N LEU A 50 -17.42 -13.58 18.27
CA LEU A 50 -16.70 -13.45 17.01
C LEU A 50 -16.08 -14.79 16.59
N ARG A 51 -15.70 -14.94 15.31
CA ARG A 51 -14.91 -16.11 14.88
C ARG A 51 -13.58 -16.18 15.64
N ALA A 52 -13.13 -17.39 15.93
CA ALA A 52 -11.90 -17.63 16.70
C ALA A 52 -10.65 -16.93 16.12
N ASP A 53 -10.52 -16.88 14.80
CA ASP A 53 -9.41 -16.18 14.15
C ASP A 53 -9.49 -14.66 14.33
N THR A 54 -10.71 -14.09 14.25
CA THR A 54 -10.96 -12.66 14.54
C THR A 54 -10.65 -12.34 16.00
N GLN A 55 -11.11 -13.19 16.93
CA GLN A 55 -10.82 -13.03 18.36
C GLN A 55 -9.31 -13.07 18.63
N ARG A 56 -8.59 -14.02 18.02
CA ARG A 56 -7.14 -14.16 18.15
C ARG A 56 -6.42 -12.91 17.65
N HIS A 57 -6.83 -12.39 16.50
CA HIS A 57 -6.22 -11.19 15.92
C HIS A 57 -6.48 -9.95 16.76
N LEU A 58 -7.74 -9.71 17.17
CA LEU A 58 -8.08 -8.58 18.05
C LEU A 58 -7.36 -8.67 19.39
N SER A 59 -7.29 -9.86 19.99
CA SER A 59 -6.56 -10.07 21.24
C SER A 59 -5.07 -9.80 21.09
N TYR A 60 -4.48 -10.19 19.95
CA TYR A 60 -3.09 -9.90 19.64
C TYR A 60 -2.85 -8.41 19.47
N GLU A 61 -3.71 -7.74 18.70
CA GLU A 61 -3.64 -6.31 18.47
C GLU A 61 -3.90 -5.51 19.76
N ASN A 62 -4.80 -5.93 20.65
CA ASN A 62 -4.99 -5.26 21.95
C ASN A 62 -3.77 -5.40 22.88
N ARG A 63 -3.02 -6.51 22.78
CA ARG A 63 -1.81 -6.74 23.60
C ARG A 63 -0.56 -6.10 23.00
N ARG A 64 -0.73 -5.01 22.25
CA ARG A 64 0.34 -4.26 21.57
C ARG A 64 1.43 -3.83 22.56
N ASN A 65 2.59 -4.45 22.44
CA ASN A 65 3.81 -4.13 23.18
C ASN A 65 5.02 -4.13 22.23
N PHE A 66 4.80 -3.63 21.01
CA PHE A 66 5.78 -3.63 19.92
C PHE A 66 7.14 -3.08 20.37
N ARG A 67 7.17 -1.90 20.99
CA ARG A 67 8.41 -1.26 21.44
C ARG A 67 9.16 -2.12 22.46
N ASP A 68 8.46 -2.69 23.44
CA ASP A 68 9.09 -3.55 24.46
C ASP A 68 9.65 -4.84 23.86
N GLN A 69 8.89 -5.51 23.00
CA GLN A 69 9.38 -6.71 22.32
C GLN A 69 10.61 -6.37 21.44
N MET A 70 10.59 -5.25 20.74
CA MET A 70 11.72 -4.80 19.91
C MET A 70 12.95 -4.46 20.76
N ARG A 71 12.79 -3.77 21.90
CA ARG A 71 13.88 -3.51 22.87
C ARG A 71 14.50 -4.79 23.42
N GLN A 72 13.68 -5.80 23.68
CA GLN A 72 14.13 -7.09 24.22
C GLN A 72 14.83 -7.93 23.15
N SER A 73 14.27 -7.98 21.94
CA SER A 73 14.79 -8.82 20.86
C SER A 73 16.00 -8.22 20.17
N LYS A 74 16.09 -6.88 20.05
CA LYS A 74 17.14 -6.14 19.33
C LYS A 74 17.50 -6.79 17.99
N PRO A 75 16.57 -6.79 17.01
CA PRO A 75 16.82 -7.43 15.73
C PRO A 75 17.96 -6.72 14.97
N ASP A 76 18.79 -7.50 14.29
CA ASP A 76 19.80 -6.96 13.37
C ASP A 76 19.11 -6.34 12.14
N LEU A 77 17.99 -6.94 11.73
CA LEU A 77 17.20 -6.52 10.57
C LEU A 77 15.69 -6.53 10.90
N LEU A 78 15.03 -5.40 10.70
CA LEU A 78 13.59 -5.27 10.72
C LEU A 78 13.06 -5.14 9.28
N VAL A 79 12.27 -6.11 8.84
CA VAL A 79 11.58 -6.07 7.54
C VAL A 79 10.18 -5.47 7.72
N VAL A 80 9.84 -4.46 6.93
CA VAL A 80 8.57 -3.73 7.05
C VAL A 80 7.82 -3.70 5.73
N ASP A 81 6.51 -3.89 5.73
CA ASP A 81 5.65 -3.48 4.62
C ASP A 81 4.41 -2.72 5.12
N PHE A 82 3.96 -1.73 4.33
CA PHE A 82 2.80 -0.89 4.66
C PHE A 82 1.53 -1.33 3.93
N ILE A 83 1.45 -2.59 3.50
CA ILE A 83 0.26 -3.10 2.79
C ILE A 83 -0.97 -2.98 3.68
N ARG A 84 -0.83 -3.20 4.99
CA ARG A 84 -1.97 -3.13 5.92
C ARG A 84 -2.49 -1.70 6.06
N ASP A 85 -1.59 -0.73 6.14
CA ASP A 85 -1.91 0.69 6.15
C ASP A 85 -2.74 1.03 4.92
N ILE A 86 -2.23 0.77 3.72
CA ILE A 86 -2.92 1.19 2.50
C ILE A 86 -4.19 0.37 2.18
N ARG A 87 -4.43 -0.74 2.88
CA ARG A 87 -5.58 -1.62 2.60
C ARG A 87 -6.84 -1.17 3.33
N CYS A 88 -6.72 -0.60 4.52
CA CYS A 88 -7.81 -0.53 5.47
C CYS A 88 -7.93 0.85 6.12
N ALA A 89 -9.18 1.25 6.38
CA ALA A 89 -9.49 2.36 7.27
C ALA A 89 -8.92 2.12 8.69
N LEU A 90 -8.83 3.20 9.47
CA LEU A 90 -8.57 3.10 10.90
C LEU A 90 -9.91 3.02 11.63
N LEU A 91 -9.94 2.26 12.71
CA LEU A 91 -10.98 2.40 13.71
C LEU A 91 -10.44 3.14 14.91
N THR A 92 -11.30 3.93 15.55
CA THR A 92 -11.02 4.52 16.84
C THR A 92 -12.19 4.32 17.81
N ASP A 93 -11.87 4.26 19.09
CA ASP A 93 -12.78 4.33 20.23
C ASP A 93 -12.26 5.46 21.13
N GLY A 94 -12.52 6.69 20.70
CA GLY A 94 -11.92 7.89 21.27
C GLY A 94 -10.43 8.04 20.93
N GLU A 95 -9.55 7.68 21.86
CA GLU A 95 -8.11 7.95 21.76
C GLU A 95 -7.25 6.73 21.37
N ALA A 96 -7.85 5.55 21.22
CA ALA A 96 -7.14 4.32 20.89
C ALA A 96 -7.51 3.83 19.48
N TYR A 97 -6.50 3.41 18.70
CA TYR A 97 -6.70 3.02 17.31
C TYR A 97 -6.61 1.51 17.09
N LEU A 98 -7.45 0.94 16.24
CA LEU A 98 -7.29 -0.42 15.69
C LEU A 98 -7.07 -0.40 14.19
N SER A 99 -6.37 -1.42 13.70
CA SER A 99 -6.30 -1.78 12.31
C SER A 99 -7.58 -2.50 11.94
N PHE A 100 -8.49 -1.88 11.19
CA PHE A 100 -9.79 -2.47 10.90
C PHE A 100 -9.64 -3.85 10.22
N PRO A 101 -9.89 -4.98 10.92
CA PRO A 101 -9.90 -6.27 10.28
C PRO A 101 -11.16 -6.29 9.40
N TYR A 102 -10.99 -6.51 8.10
CA TYR A 102 -12.13 -6.71 7.18
C TYR A 102 -12.99 -7.90 7.64
N GLU A 103 -12.41 -8.76 8.48
CA GLU A 103 -13.08 -9.82 9.22
C GLU A 103 -14.21 -9.27 10.10
N LEU A 104 -14.08 -8.09 10.70
CA LEU A 104 -15.15 -7.47 11.50
C LEU A 104 -16.29 -6.94 10.63
N ILE A 105 -16.03 -6.31 9.48
CA ILE A 105 -17.09 -5.89 8.53
C ILE A 105 -17.89 -7.11 8.03
N ALA A 106 -17.17 -8.19 7.71
CA ALA A 106 -17.80 -9.42 7.25
C ALA A 106 -18.68 -10.08 8.34
N GLU A 107 -18.36 -9.87 9.62
CA GLU A 107 -19.20 -10.27 10.75
C GLU A 107 -20.34 -9.27 11.01
N GLU A 108 -20.13 -7.96 10.89
CA GLU A 108 -21.14 -6.91 11.10
C GLU A 108 -22.33 -7.07 10.14
N TYR A 109 -22.04 -7.35 8.87
CA TYR A 109 -23.07 -7.63 7.87
C TYR A 109 -23.96 -8.82 8.27
N ARG A 110 -23.46 -9.73 9.11
CA ARG A 110 -24.19 -10.90 9.59
C ARG A 110 -24.88 -10.65 10.93
N ARG A 111 -24.28 -9.86 11.83
CA ARG A 111 -24.70 -9.72 13.22
C ARG A 111 -24.34 -8.31 13.69
N LYS A 112 -25.34 -7.43 13.84
CA LYS A 112 -25.17 -6.10 14.45
C LYS A 112 -24.72 -6.26 15.90
N THR A 113 -23.42 -6.34 16.14
CA THR A 113 -22.84 -6.47 17.48
C THR A 113 -22.68 -5.08 18.12
N PRO A 114 -23.16 -4.84 19.35
CA PRO A 114 -23.05 -3.56 20.05
C PRO A 114 -21.61 -3.02 20.17
N TYR A 115 -20.62 -3.91 20.17
CA TYR A 115 -19.20 -3.55 20.17
C TYR A 115 -18.76 -2.81 18.89
N LEU A 116 -19.41 -3.04 17.74
CA LEU A 116 -19.08 -2.36 16.49
C LEU A 116 -19.76 -0.99 16.37
N GLU A 117 -20.92 -0.81 17.01
CA GLU A 117 -21.69 0.44 16.96
C GLU A 117 -21.00 1.62 17.66
N ARG A 118 -20.05 1.35 18.56
CA ARG A 118 -19.26 2.38 19.25
C ARG A 118 -17.99 2.81 18.49
N LEU A 119 -17.63 2.09 17.42
CA LEU A 119 -16.36 2.32 16.72
C LEU A 119 -16.56 3.40 15.67
N GLU A 120 -15.70 4.41 15.70
CA GLU A 120 -15.65 5.42 14.66
C GLU A 120 -14.69 4.96 13.56
N ILE A 121 -15.15 5.04 12.32
CA ILE A 121 -14.34 4.73 11.14
C ILE A 121 -13.68 6.03 10.69
N ILE A 122 -12.35 6.05 10.64
CA ILE A 122 -11.58 7.09 9.97
C ILE A 122 -11.27 6.58 8.56
N PRO A 123 -11.95 7.11 7.52
CA PRO A 123 -11.83 6.58 6.17
C PRO A 123 -10.39 6.72 5.66
N PHE A 124 -9.97 5.71 4.90
CA PHE A 124 -8.68 5.69 4.20
C PHE A 124 -8.47 7.01 3.45
N ALA A 125 -7.26 7.57 3.49
CA ALA A 125 -6.84 8.75 2.73
C ALA A 125 -7.49 10.10 3.06
N THR A 126 -8.33 10.18 4.11
CA THR A 126 -8.77 11.48 4.63
C THR A 126 -7.59 12.28 5.21
N PRO A 127 -7.69 13.62 5.33
CA PRO A 127 -6.64 14.42 5.99
C PRO A 127 -6.29 13.91 7.39
N GLU A 128 -7.30 13.50 8.15
CA GLU A 128 -7.13 12.92 9.48
C GLU A 128 -6.38 11.58 9.43
N TYR A 129 -6.75 10.69 8.50
CA TYR A 129 -6.04 9.44 8.28
C TYR A 129 -4.55 9.67 7.95
N VAL A 130 -4.26 10.59 7.02
CA VAL A 130 -2.89 10.92 6.61
C VAL A 130 -2.10 11.49 7.80
N ARG A 131 -2.72 12.40 8.56
CA ARG A 131 -2.14 13.00 9.77
C ARG A 131 -1.76 11.93 10.80
N LEU A 132 -2.67 11.00 11.09
CA LEU A 132 -2.45 9.92 12.06
C LEU A 132 -1.32 8.99 11.62
N HIS A 133 -1.32 8.55 10.37
CA HIS A 133 -0.23 7.72 9.84
C HIS A 133 1.11 8.45 9.89
N ARG A 134 1.17 9.72 9.48
CA ARG A 134 2.40 10.51 9.56
C ARG A 134 2.95 10.56 10.99
N GLN A 135 2.10 10.90 11.97
CA GLN A 135 2.52 10.94 13.38
C GLN A 135 3.00 9.57 13.87
N ALA A 136 2.35 8.49 13.44
CA ALA A 136 2.76 7.14 13.80
C ALA A 136 4.10 6.76 13.16
N LEU A 137 4.32 7.10 11.88
CA LEU A 137 5.60 6.89 11.20
C LEU A 137 6.72 7.72 11.82
N ASP A 138 6.45 8.96 12.24
CA ASP A 138 7.41 9.80 12.95
C ASP A 138 7.84 9.12 14.26
N ARG A 139 6.88 8.67 15.07
CA ARG A 139 7.16 7.92 16.31
C ARG A 139 7.91 6.62 16.04
N PHE A 140 7.55 5.89 14.99
CA PHE A 140 8.20 4.64 14.59
C PHE A 140 9.67 4.88 14.23
N CYS A 141 9.95 5.88 13.40
CA CYS A 141 11.31 6.19 12.98
C CYS A 141 12.16 6.74 14.14
N ALA A 142 11.58 7.62 14.98
CA ALA A 142 12.25 8.12 16.17
C ALA A 142 12.61 6.97 17.13
N PHE A 143 11.66 6.07 17.42
CA PHE A 143 11.90 4.89 18.24
C PHE A 143 13.06 4.04 17.71
N LEU A 144 13.08 3.74 16.41
CA LEU A 144 14.14 2.94 15.81
C LEU A 144 15.50 3.65 15.87
N ASN A 145 15.56 4.95 15.56
CA ASN A 145 16.81 5.70 15.57
C ASN A 145 17.37 5.90 16.99
N GLU A 146 16.51 6.15 17.97
CA GLU A 146 16.92 6.50 19.34
C GLU A 146 17.18 5.26 20.20
N GLU A 147 16.33 4.24 20.08
CA GLU A 147 16.34 3.09 20.99
C GLU A 147 16.93 1.83 20.36
N LEU A 148 16.97 1.76 19.03
CA LEU A 148 17.48 0.60 18.27
C LEU A 148 18.42 1.03 17.12
N PRO A 149 19.44 1.87 17.39
CA PRO A 149 20.27 2.49 16.35
C PRO A 149 21.04 1.48 15.47
N ASP A 150 21.28 0.28 15.99
CA ASP A 150 22.00 -0.79 15.29
C ASP A 150 21.08 -1.65 14.40
N THR A 151 19.76 -1.49 14.50
CA THR A 151 18.79 -2.23 13.69
C THR A 151 18.72 -1.65 12.28
N GLN A 152 19.05 -2.46 11.27
CA GLN A 152 18.79 -2.11 9.88
C GLN A 152 17.30 -2.26 9.57
N VAL A 153 16.74 -1.33 8.80
CA VAL A 153 15.32 -1.35 8.42
C VAL A 153 15.21 -1.54 6.92
N LEU A 154 14.51 -2.59 6.50
CA LEU A 154 14.26 -2.89 5.10
C LEU A 154 12.76 -2.79 4.82
N ILE A 155 12.37 -1.73 4.11
CA ILE A 155 10.98 -1.46 3.76
C ILE A 155 10.69 -2.06 2.39
N LEU A 156 9.78 -3.03 2.34
CA LEU A 156 9.34 -3.70 1.14
C LEU A 156 8.34 -2.82 0.36
N ASN A 157 8.71 -2.47 -0.86
CA ASN A 157 7.92 -1.69 -1.78
C ASN A 157 7.70 -2.48 -3.06
N PHE A 158 6.90 -3.54 -2.93
CA PHE A 158 6.55 -4.42 -4.04
C PHE A 158 5.19 -4.04 -4.61
N MET A 159 5.10 -3.98 -5.93
CA MET A 159 3.92 -3.50 -6.65
C MET A 159 2.94 -4.63 -7.00
N PRO A 160 1.62 -4.37 -7.03
CA PRO A 160 0.65 -5.32 -7.55
C PRO A 160 1.02 -5.78 -8.96
N THR A 161 0.75 -7.05 -9.28
CA THR A 161 0.90 -7.61 -10.62
C THR A 161 -0.45 -7.75 -11.31
N TRP A 162 -0.45 -7.47 -12.61
CA TRP A 162 -1.57 -7.71 -13.51
C TRP A 162 -1.46 -9.06 -14.24
N ASP A 163 -0.31 -9.73 -14.15
CA ASP A 163 -0.04 -11.01 -14.81
C ASP A 163 -0.55 -12.16 -13.93
N TYR A 164 -1.65 -12.78 -14.35
CA TYR A 164 -2.21 -13.97 -13.73
C TYR A 164 -2.08 -15.18 -14.65
N ARG A 165 -1.48 -16.25 -14.14
CA ARG A 165 -1.16 -17.48 -14.91
C ARG A 165 -1.90 -18.71 -14.39
N GLY A 166 -2.89 -18.52 -13.52
CA GLY A 166 -3.71 -19.60 -12.98
C GLY A 166 -5.00 -19.83 -13.76
N ARG A 167 -5.89 -20.63 -13.18
CA ARG A 167 -7.21 -21.01 -13.72
C ARG A 167 -8.36 -20.79 -12.74
N LEU A 168 -8.07 -20.55 -11.45
CA LEU A 168 -9.09 -20.41 -10.40
C LEU A 168 -9.83 -19.06 -10.40
N ARG A 169 -9.26 -18.01 -11.01
CA ARG A 169 -9.91 -16.70 -11.16
C ARG A 169 -10.16 -16.37 -12.61
N THR A 170 -11.26 -15.69 -12.86
CA THR A 170 -11.44 -15.08 -14.18
C THR A 170 -10.46 -13.91 -14.34
N THR A 171 -10.03 -13.67 -15.57
CA THR A 171 -9.19 -12.51 -15.92
C THR A 171 -9.83 -11.20 -15.43
N ARG A 172 -11.16 -11.10 -15.47
CA ARG A 172 -11.91 -9.93 -15.00
C ARG A 172 -11.79 -9.72 -13.50
N GLU A 173 -12.03 -10.74 -12.69
CA GLU A 173 -11.93 -10.64 -11.22
C GLU A 173 -10.51 -10.29 -10.76
N PHE A 174 -9.49 -10.85 -11.44
CA PHE A 174 -8.10 -10.54 -11.13
C PHE A 174 -7.74 -9.09 -11.52
N ARG A 175 -8.28 -8.58 -12.64
CA ARG A 175 -8.09 -7.19 -13.07
C ARG A 175 -8.74 -6.19 -12.10
N SER A 176 -9.95 -6.46 -11.62
CA SER A 176 -10.59 -5.59 -10.61
C SER A 176 -9.74 -5.50 -9.33
N ASP A 177 -9.20 -6.64 -8.89
CA ASP A 177 -8.30 -6.70 -7.74
C ASP A 177 -6.99 -5.94 -8.00
N PHE A 178 -6.38 -6.11 -9.18
CA PHE A 178 -5.22 -5.31 -9.61
C PHE A 178 -5.50 -3.82 -9.54
N MET A 179 -6.61 -3.35 -10.10
CA MET A 179 -6.96 -1.93 -10.11
C MET A 179 -7.11 -1.35 -8.70
N ALA A 180 -7.83 -2.05 -7.81
CA ALA A 180 -8.02 -1.62 -6.44
C ALA A 180 -6.69 -1.48 -5.68
N TRP A 181 -5.75 -2.41 -5.90
CA TRP A 181 -4.44 -2.37 -5.26
C TRP A 181 -3.48 -1.37 -5.91
N SER A 182 -3.49 -1.24 -7.23
CA SER A 182 -2.69 -0.24 -7.95
C SER A 182 -3.08 1.18 -7.55
N ALA A 183 -4.36 1.40 -7.22
CA ALA A 183 -4.87 2.66 -6.69
C ALA A 183 -4.32 3.04 -5.31
N ARG A 184 -3.72 2.09 -4.59
CA ARG A 184 -3.26 2.26 -3.21
C ARG A 184 -1.74 2.16 -3.09
N ALA A 185 -1.09 1.45 -4.01
CA ALA A 185 0.33 1.14 -3.96
C ALA A 185 1.25 2.37 -3.85
N PRO A 186 0.96 3.52 -4.48
CA PRO A 186 1.79 4.71 -4.29
C PRO A 186 1.73 5.34 -2.91
N MET A 187 0.66 5.15 -2.14
CA MET A 187 0.68 5.52 -0.72
C MET A 187 1.71 4.66 0.03
N GLN A 188 1.85 3.38 -0.32
CA GLN A 188 2.89 2.51 0.27
C GLN A 188 4.29 2.97 -0.15
N ASP A 189 4.51 3.29 -1.43
CA ASP A 189 5.79 3.85 -1.90
C ASP A 189 6.13 5.15 -1.15
N LEU A 190 5.15 6.04 -1.01
CA LEU A 190 5.32 7.30 -0.29
C LEU A 190 5.65 7.08 1.18
N MET A 191 4.88 6.25 1.90
CA MET A 191 5.14 5.92 3.30
C MET A 191 6.53 5.31 3.48
N GLY A 192 6.94 4.42 2.55
CA GLY A 192 8.28 3.84 2.55
C GLY A 192 9.39 4.87 2.35
N ARG A 193 9.26 5.75 1.34
CA ARG A 193 10.22 6.84 1.11
C ARG A 193 10.27 7.82 2.27
N TYR A 194 9.11 8.14 2.85
CA TYR A 194 9.01 9.01 4.02
C TYR A 194 9.82 8.44 5.18
N CYS A 195 9.58 7.19 5.56
CA CYS A 195 10.35 6.51 6.61
C CYS A 195 11.85 6.46 6.30
N VAL A 196 12.25 6.06 5.08
CA VAL A 196 13.66 6.04 4.70
C VAL A 196 14.31 7.42 4.80
N SER A 197 13.57 8.50 4.55
CA SER A 197 14.09 9.86 4.70
C SER A 197 14.30 10.28 6.17
N LEU A 198 13.74 9.55 7.13
CA LEU A 198 13.85 9.80 8.57
C LEU A 198 14.79 8.80 9.27
N LEU A 199 14.92 7.58 8.75
CA LEU A 199 15.70 6.51 9.36
C LEU A 199 17.20 6.65 9.10
N ASN A 200 18.02 6.41 10.13
CA ASN A 200 19.48 6.41 10.00
C ASN A 200 19.99 5.20 9.18
N ALA A 201 19.32 4.05 9.31
CA ALA A 201 19.70 2.78 8.67
C ALA A 201 18.53 2.16 7.87
N GLY A 202 17.76 3.00 7.17
CA GLY A 202 16.61 2.58 6.36
C GLY A 202 16.95 2.35 4.88
N LYS A 203 16.37 1.30 4.29
CA LYS A 203 16.40 1.03 2.85
C LYS A 203 15.01 0.72 2.32
N LEU A 204 14.70 1.27 1.16
CA LEU A 204 13.51 0.92 0.39
C LEU A 204 13.89 -0.17 -0.63
N LEU A 205 13.23 -1.32 -0.55
CA LEU A 205 13.46 -2.45 -1.44
C LEU A 205 12.31 -2.55 -2.45
N SER A 206 12.63 -2.22 -3.70
CA SER A 206 11.74 -2.42 -4.84
C SER A 206 12.28 -3.52 -5.75
N TYR A 207 11.38 -4.21 -6.45
CA TYR A 207 11.73 -5.28 -7.38
C TYR A 207 11.21 -4.94 -8.78
N ASP A 208 12.13 -4.74 -9.71
CA ASP A 208 11.82 -4.36 -11.10
C ASP A 208 11.74 -5.57 -12.05
N GLY A 209 11.90 -6.79 -11.51
CA GLY A 209 11.78 -8.01 -12.28
C GLY A 209 10.32 -8.39 -12.59
N PRO A 210 10.12 -9.49 -13.34
CA PRO A 210 8.77 -9.97 -13.64
C PRO A 210 8.05 -10.42 -12.37
N LEU A 211 6.84 -9.93 -12.17
CA LEU A 211 5.92 -10.33 -11.11
C LEU A 211 4.69 -10.96 -11.73
N TRP A 212 4.23 -12.09 -11.20
CA TRP A 212 2.96 -12.71 -11.57
C TRP A 212 2.34 -13.44 -10.39
N SER A 213 1.03 -13.69 -10.49
CA SER A 213 0.26 -14.53 -9.57
C SER A 213 -0.19 -15.80 -10.28
N ASP A 214 -0.46 -16.85 -9.51
CA ASP A 214 -1.05 -18.09 -9.99
C ASP A 214 -1.85 -18.78 -8.87
N ASP A 215 -2.41 -19.95 -9.18
CA ASP A 215 -3.22 -20.72 -8.23
C ASP A 215 -2.41 -21.28 -7.05
N LEU A 216 -1.09 -21.20 -7.09
CA LEU A 216 -0.19 -21.70 -6.05
C LEU A 216 0.22 -20.59 -5.08
N ALA A 217 -0.25 -19.36 -5.26
CA ALA A 217 -0.05 -18.29 -4.29
C ALA A 217 -0.65 -18.67 -2.92
N LYS A 218 0.16 -18.62 -1.85
CA LYS A 218 -0.20 -19.12 -0.51
C LYS A 218 -1.51 -18.55 0.05
N TYR A 219 -1.77 -17.28 -0.21
CA TYR A 219 -2.98 -16.58 0.28
C TYR A 219 -4.06 -16.48 -0.81
N GLY A 220 -4.01 -17.37 -1.79
CA GLY A 220 -4.90 -17.39 -2.95
C GLY A 220 -4.46 -16.44 -4.07
N PRO A 221 -4.97 -16.66 -5.29
CA PRO A 221 -4.62 -15.86 -6.47
C PRO A 221 -5.15 -14.42 -6.32
N ALA A 222 -4.25 -13.46 -6.19
CA ALA A 222 -4.56 -12.04 -6.08
C ALA A 222 -3.45 -11.22 -6.73
N SER A 223 -3.76 -9.99 -7.15
CA SER A 223 -2.76 -9.09 -7.76
C SER A 223 -1.60 -8.76 -6.82
N VAL A 224 -1.80 -8.97 -5.52
CA VAL A 224 -0.79 -8.75 -4.48
C VAL A 224 -0.17 -10.05 -3.95
N HIS A 225 -0.66 -11.23 -4.34
CA HIS A 225 -0.10 -12.50 -3.88
C HIS A 225 0.66 -13.16 -5.02
N TYR A 226 1.99 -13.05 -5.00
CA TYR A 226 2.81 -13.60 -6.07
C TYR A 226 2.91 -15.12 -6.00
N ALA A 227 3.05 -15.71 -7.19
CA ALA A 227 3.37 -17.12 -7.33
C ALA A 227 4.66 -17.47 -6.56
N PRO A 228 4.78 -18.69 -5.97
CA PRO A 228 6.01 -19.14 -5.32
C PRO A 228 7.28 -19.03 -6.19
N ALA A 229 7.11 -19.11 -7.51
CA ALA A 229 8.20 -18.94 -8.47
C ALA A 229 8.76 -17.51 -8.52
N CYS A 230 7.92 -16.47 -8.36
CA CYS A 230 8.36 -15.07 -8.26
C CYS A 230 9.29 -14.88 -7.07
N TRP A 231 8.91 -15.42 -5.92
CA TRP A 231 9.72 -15.32 -4.70
C TRP A 231 11.06 -16.03 -4.83
N ARG A 232 11.12 -17.19 -5.51
CA ARG A 232 12.39 -17.87 -5.81
C ARG A 232 13.29 -17.04 -6.73
N LEU A 233 12.73 -16.34 -7.72
CA LEU A 233 13.50 -15.45 -8.58
C LEU A 233 14.02 -14.23 -7.81
N MET A 234 13.22 -13.67 -6.91
CA MET A 234 13.67 -12.62 -5.99
C MET A 234 14.83 -13.12 -5.12
N ALA A 235 14.71 -14.32 -4.54
CA ALA A 235 15.74 -14.94 -3.70
C ALA A 235 17.09 -15.07 -4.43
N GLN A 236 17.08 -15.52 -5.68
CA GLN A 236 18.29 -15.63 -6.50
C GLN A 236 18.98 -14.29 -6.78
N ARG A 237 18.23 -13.17 -6.72
CA ARG A 237 18.74 -11.83 -7.01
C ARG A 237 19.03 -11.04 -5.74
N PHE A 238 18.50 -11.45 -4.60
CA PHE A 238 18.64 -10.70 -3.36
C PHE A 238 20.03 -10.89 -2.76
N GLN A 239 20.69 -9.79 -2.41
CA GLN A 239 22.00 -9.78 -1.80
C GLN A 239 21.86 -9.29 -0.35
N ILE A 240 21.97 -10.22 0.60
CA ILE A 240 21.75 -9.90 2.03
C ILE A 240 22.68 -8.81 2.56
N ASN A 241 23.95 -8.81 2.13
CA ASN A 241 24.94 -7.83 2.62
C ASN A 241 24.65 -6.40 2.14
N SER A 242 24.03 -6.25 0.97
CA SER A 242 23.66 -4.93 0.43
C SER A 242 22.19 -4.59 0.69
N LEU A 243 21.40 -5.56 1.18
CA LEU A 243 19.94 -5.48 1.31
C LEU A 243 19.27 -4.96 0.03
N ALA A 244 19.74 -5.41 -1.12
CA ALA A 244 19.28 -4.98 -2.43
C ALA A 244 19.19 -6.17 -3.37
N PHE A 245 18.37 -6.05 -4.41
CA PHE A 245 18.45 -6.97 -5.54
C PHE A 245 19.63 -6.57 -6.43
N SER A 246 20.37 -7.57 -6.92
CA SER A 246 21.27 -7.38 -8.06
C SER A 246 20.44 -6.82 -9.22
N LEU A 247 20.90 -5.70 -9.80
CA LEU A 247 20.25 -5.09 -10.95
C LEU A 247 20.09 -6.15 -12.04
N ALA A 248 18.85 -6.47 -12.38
CA ALA A 248 18.58 -7.14 -13.64
C ALA A 248 18.88 -6.15 -14.75
N GLU A 249 19.32 -6.63 -15.92
CA GLU A 249 19.27 -5.78 -17.11
C GLU A 249 17.83 -5.25 -17.24
N PRO A 250 17.65 -3.93 -17.43
CA PRO A 250 16.33 -3.36 -17.56
C PRO A 250 15.59 -4.05 -18.71
N PRO A 251 14.30 -4.37 -18.56
CA PRO A 251 13.52 -4.95 -19.65
C PRO A 251 13.62 -4.04 -20.88
N SER A 252 13.71 -4.64 -22.06
CA SER A 252 13.81 -3.87 -23.29
C SER A 252 12.57 -2.98 -23.47
N ALA A 253 12.71 -1.86 -24.18
CA ALA A 253 11.57 -0.98 -24.47
C ALA A 253 10.42 -1.72 -25.20
N ALA A 254 10.75 -2.75 -25.98
CA ALA A 254 9.79 -3.61 -26.65
C ALA A 254 9.01 -4.51 -25.67
N GLU A 255 9.68 -5.08 -24.66
CA GLU A 255 9.03 -5.86 -23.61
C GLU A 255 8.16 -4.98 -22.71
N LEU A 256 8.67 -3.80 -22.34
CA LEU A 256 7.91 -2.83 -21.55
C LEU A 256 6.67 -2.35 -22.33
N GLY A 257 6.85 -2.00 -23.61
CA GLY A 257 5.77 -1.60 -24.52
C GLY A 257 4.74 -2.71 -24.77
N GLY A 258 5.19 -3.97 -24.90
CA GLY A 258 4.30 -5.13 -25.02
C GLY A 258 3.48 -5.38 -23.76
N ARG A 259 4.09 -5.27 -22.58
CA ARG A 259 3.40 -5.37 -21.28
C ARG A 259 2.38 -4.25 -21.09
N LEU A 260 2.77 -3.01 -21.37
CA LEU A 260 1.88 -1.85 -21.28
C LEU A 260 0.73 -1.94 -22.28
N ARG A 261 1.00 -2.36 -23.53
CA ARG A 261 -0.06 -2.52 -24.54
C ARG A 261 -1.04 -3.63 -24.15
N ALA A 262 -0.57 -4.75 -23.63
CA ALA A 262 -1.43 -5.79 -23.08
C ALA A 262 -2.28 -5.27 -21.90
N SER A 263 -1.74 -4.38 -21.05
CA SER A 263 -2.53 -3.66 -20.04
C SER A 263 -3.58 -2.75 -20.68
N PHE A 264 -3.22 -1.93 -21.68
CA PHE A 264 -4.15 -0.99 -22.33
C PHE A 264 -5.27 -1.69 -23.10
N ASP A 265 -4.94 -2.70 -23.90
CA ASP A 265 -5.92 -3.48 -24.67
C ASP A 265 -6.88 -4.21 -23.72
N ALA A 266 -6.40 -4.61 -22.54
CA ALA A 266 -7.20 -5.15 -21.46
C ALA A 266 -8.14 -4.13 -20.77
N PHE A 267 -7.84 -2.83 -20.84
CA PHE A 267 -8.62 -1.73 -20.24
C PHE A 267 -9.61 -1.09 -21.22
N GLY A 268 -9.29 -1.06 -22.51
CA GLY A 268 -10.09 -0.37 -23.54
C GLY A 268 -11.44 -1.02 -23.86
N GLU A 269 -11.62 -2.32 -23.62
CA GLU A 269 -12.87 -3.04 -23.95
C GLU A 269 -14.02 -2.83 -22.95
N GLU A 270 -13.79 -2.29 -21.74
CA GLU A 270 -14.81 -2.19 -20.67
C GLU A 270 -15.03 -0.77 -20.10
N GLY A 271 -14.73 0.28 -20.86
CA GLY A 271 -14.97 1.69 -20.45
C GLY A 271 -16.39 1.99 -19.95
N GLU A 272 -17.38 1.19 -20.34
CA GLU A 272 -18.79 1.34 -19.96
C GLU A 272 -19.20 0.60 -18.66
N ALA A 273 -18.43 -0.39 -18.18
CA ALA A 273 -18.80 -1.19 -17.00
C ALA A 273 -18.37 -0.55 -15.65
N SER A 274 -17.54 0.50 -15.70
CA SER A 274 -16.92 1.10 -14.53
C SER A 274 -17.94 1.78 -13.59
N GLY A 275 -18.94 2.49 -14.11
CA GLY A 275 -19.89 3.29 -13.32
C GLY A 275 -20.81 2.53 -12.35
N ALA A 276 -20.98 1.21 -12.51
CA ALA A 276 -21.76 0.38 -11.58
C ALA A 276 -20.87 -0.29 -10.51
N HIS A 277 -19.60 -0.56 -10.83
CA HIS A 277 -18.65 -1.16 -9.89
C HIS A 277 -18.18 -0.14 -8.84
N TRP A 278 -18.06 1.13 -9.22
CA TRP A 278 -17.67 2.24 -8.33
C TRP A 278 -18.67 2.49 -7.19
N ARG A 279 -19.98 2.34 -7.44
CA ARG A 279 -21.05 2.57 -6.43
C ARG A 279 -21.04 1.57 -5.27
N GLY A 280 -20.44 0.38 -5.46
CA GLY A 280 -20.23 -0.59 -4.37
C GLY A 280 -19.00 -0.28 -3.51
N MET A 281 -18.09 0.56 -4.00
CA MET A 281 -16.85 0.91 -3.30
C MET A 281 -17.01 2.11 -2.33
N GLU A 282 -18.14 2.82 -2.36
CA GLU A 282 -18.54 3.90 -1.44
C GLU A 282 -18.49 3.51 0.05
N ARG A 283 -18.49 2.20 0.37
CA ARG A 283 -18.37 1.68 1.75
C ARG A 283 -16.99 1.14 2.09
N SER A 284 -16.05 1.19 1.14
CA SER A 284 -14.68 0.64 1.26
C SER A 284 -13.58 1.70 1.16
N GLY A 285 -13.97 2.98 1.05
CA GLY A 285 -13.07 4.14 1.02
C GLY A 285 -12.39 4.39 -0.33
N ALA A 286 -13.06 4.08 -1.46
CA ALA A 286 -12.51 4.36 -2.80
C ALA A 286 -12.89 5.75 -3.35
N ASP A 287 -13.99 6.30 -2.84
CA ASP A 287 -14.47 7.68 -2.94
C ASP A 287 -13.45 8.70 -2.41
N VAL A 288 -12.52 8.26 -1.54
CA VAL A 288 -11.44 9.08 -0.98
C VAL A 288 -10.21 9.21 -1.90
N LEU A 289 -10.22 8.58 -3.08
CA LEU A 289 -9.21 8.87 -4.13
C LEU A 289 -9.25 10.34 -4.58
N THR A 290 -10.40 11.01 -4.40
CA THR A 290 -10.62 12.42 -4.73
C THR A 290 -9.95 13.37 -3.71
N ASP A 291 -9.94 13.01 -2.41
CA ASP A 291 -9.35 13.81 -1.32
C ASP A 291 -7.90 13.44 -0.97
N LEU A 292 -7.47 12.22 -1.34
CA LEU A 292 -6.07 11.78 -1.26
C LEU A 292 -5.16 12.72 -2.07
N MET A 293 -5.72 13.31 -3.13
CA MET A 293 -4.99 13.94 -4.22
C MET A 293 -4.48 15.35 -3.86
N PRO A 294 -5.27 16.26 -3.25
CA PRO A 294 -4.76 17.53 -2.72
C PRO A 294 -3.75 17.36 -1.57
N ALA A 295 -3.99 16.40 -0.66
CA ALA A 295 -3.11 16.12 0.47
C ALA A 295 -1.75 15.54 0.03
N LEU A 296 -1.75 14.61 -0.94
CA LEU A 296 -0.52 14.09 -1.56
C LEU A 296 0.21 15.17 -2.36
N LEU A 297 -0.50 16.07 -3.06
CA LEU A 297 0.12 17.11 -3.86
C LEU A 297 0.81 18.19 -3.05
N HIS A 298 0.32 18.48 -1.85
CA HIS A 298 0.95 19.40 -0.91
C HIS A 298 2.30 18.85 -0.39
N GLU A 299 2.36 17.55 -0.11
CA GLU A 299 3.57 16.86 0.39
C GLU A 299 4.59 16.55 -0.74
N MET A 300 4.13 16.25 -1.95
CA MET A 300 4.99 16.04 -3.14
C MET A 300 5.73 17.30 -3.60
N GLU A 301 5.36 18.47 -3.08
CA GLU A 301 6.03 19.73 -3.42
C GLU A 301 7.46 19.80 -2.86
N TYR A 302 7.85 18.87 -1.97
CA TYR A 302 9.07 19.03 -1.18
C TYR A 302 10.21 18.00 -1.31
N ARG A 303 10.11 16.77 -1.87
CA ARG A 303 11.29 15.85 -1.86
C ARG A 303 11.47 14.90 -3.06
N HIS A 304 12.67 15.02 -3.65
CA HIS A 304 13.43 14.10 -4.53
C HIS A 304 12.89 13.72 -5.93
N GLY A 305 13.81 13.76 -6.91
CA GLY A 305 13.64 13.12 -8.22
C GLY A 305 12.80 13.89 -9.25
N MET A 306 12.15 15.01 -8.90
CA MET A 306 11.24 15.73 -9.80
C MET A 306 11.87 16.29 -11.09
N ASN A 307 13.20 16.37 -11.14
CA ASN A 307 13.95 16.83 -12.31
C ASN A 307 14.29 15.71 -13.32
N ARG A 308 14.00 14.43 -13.01
CA ARG A 308 14.22 13.34 -13.98
C ARG A 308 13.07 13.29 -14.99
N ARG A 309 13.35 12.80 -16.20
CA ARG A 309 12.31 12.52 -17.20
C ARG A 309 11.35 11.43 -16.69
N PRO A 310 10.03 11.58 -16.92
CA PRO A 310 9.10 10.51 -16.67
C PRO A 310 9.37 9.34 -17.61
N ASN A 311 9.13 8.13 -17.14
CA ASN A 311 8.92 6.97 -17.99
C ASN A 311 7.41 6.74 -18.17
N VAL A 312 7.04 5.69 -18.89
CA VAL A 312 5.64 5.38 -19.18
C VAL A 312 4.83 5.04 -17.92
N VAL A 313 5.47 4.40 -16.93
CA VAL A 313 4.83 4.10 -15.64
C VAL A 313 4.55 5.40 -14.88
N ASP A 314 5.49 6.34 -14.86
CA ASP A 314 5.31 7.65 -14.21
C ASP A 314 4.15 8.43 -14.83
N ALA A 315 4.04 8.43 -16.16
CA ALA A 315 2.94 9.10 -16.86
C ALA A 315 1.59 8.45 -16.55
N TYR A 316 1.52 7.12 -16.60
CA TYR A 316 0.28 6.38 -16.30
C TYR A 316 -0.18 6.64 -14.87
N GLN A 317 0.76 6.54 -13.93
CA GLN A 317 0.51 6.87 -12.53
C GLN A 317 0.05 8.31 -12.40
N ALA A 318 0.71 9.29 -13.04
CA ALA A 318 0.32 10.69 -12.90
C ALA A 318 -1.11 10.98 -13.38
N PHE A 319 -1.59 10.32 -14.45
CA PHE A 319 -3.01 10.39 -14.85
C PHE A 319 -3.92 9.83 -13.77
N TYR A 320 -3.56 8.67 -13.24
CA TYR A 320 -4.33 8.02 -12.20
C TYR A 320 -4.40 8.88 -10.93
N TRP A 321 -3.27 9.44 -10.51
CA TRP A 321 -3.17 10.30 -9.33
C TRP A 321 -3.89 11.60 -9.55
N LEU A 322 -3.51 12.38 -10.56
CA LEU A 322 -3.99 13.75 -10.71
C LEU A 322 -5.43 13.82 -11.23
N LEU A 323 -5.82 12.88 -12.08
CA LEU A 323 -7.10 12.88 -12.77
C LEU A 323 -7.98 11.69 -12.37
N GLY A 324 -7.60 10.88 -11.39
CA GLY A 324 -8.43 9.76 -10.91
C GLY A 324 -8.82 8.74 -11.98
N ARG A 325 -8.09 8.65 -13.11
CA ARG A 325 -8.38 7.76 -14.24
C ARG A 325 -7.13 7.39 -15.02
N GLY A 326 -7.21 6.36 -15.85
CA GLY A 326 -6.18 6.09 -16.86
C GLY A 326 -6.17 7.16 -17.98
N PRO A 327 -5.06 7.32 -18.71
CA PRO A 327 -5.03 8.15 -19.91
C PRO A 327 -5.98 7.59 -20.98
N GLU A 328 -6.58 8.44 -21.82
CA GLU A 328 -7.60 7.96 -22.77
C GLU A 328 -7.03 7.09 -23.89
N SER A 329 -5.71 7.15 -24.10
CA SER A 329 -5.04 6.40 -25.15
C SER A 329 -3.56 6.18 -24.83
N MET A 330 -2.96 5.22 -25.53
CA MET A 330 -1.50 5.02 -25.53
C MET A 330 -0.76 6.26 -26.07
N GLU A 331 -1.34 6.97 -27.04
CA GLU A 331 -0.77 8.21 -27.57
C GLU A 331 -0.72 9.29 -26.49
N THR A 332 -1.82 9.47 -25.75
CA THR A 332 -1.88 10.35 -24.57
C THR A 332 -0.80 9.95 -23.57
N LEU A 333 -0.67 8.67 -23.24
CA LEU A 333 0.33 8.20 -22.30
C LEU A 333 1.77 8.49 -22.75
N LEU A 334 2.09 8.16 -24.01
CA LEU A 334 3.42 8.37 -24.57
C LEU A 334 3.78 9.86 -24.62
N ALA A 335 2.82 10.70 -25.03
CA ALA A 335 2.99 12.16 -25.05
C ALA A 335 3.33 12.72 -23.66
N HIS A 336 2.73 12.17 -22.60
CA HIS A 336 2.99 12.61 -21.22
C HIS A 336 4.27 11.98 -20.63
N SER A 337 4.66 10.78 -21.09
CA SER A 337 5.97 10.20 -20.75
C SER A 337 7.14 10.94 -21.42
N ALA A 338 6.87 11.67 -22.50
CA ALA A 338 7.87 12.48 -23.21
C ALA A 338 8.16 13.83 -22.53
N GLU A 339 7.50 14.13 -21.42
CA GLU A 339 7.72 15.38 -20.67
C GLU A 339 9.17 15.54 -20.22
N SER A 340 9.62 16.79 -20.14
CA SER A 340 11.03 17.09 -19.85
C SER A 340 11.45 16.68 -18.44
N SER A 341 10.48 16.61 -17.51
CA SER A 341 10.66 16.18 -16.14
C SER A 341 9.34 15.75 -15.51
N LEU A 342 9.40 15.01 -14.39
CA LEU A 342 8.22 14.71 -13.56
C LEU A 342 7.52 16.01 -13.10
N GLN A 343 8.27 17.08 -12.86
CA GLN A 343 7.69 18.39 -12.54
C GLN A 343 6.90 18.98 -13.71
N SER A 344 7.40 18.84 -14.94
CA SER A 344 6.72 19.27 -16.16
C SER A 344 5.42 18.49 -16.37
N LEU A 345 5.49 17.17 -16.24
CA LEU A 345 4.33 16.27 -16.28
C LEU A 345 3.27 16.64 -15.23
N ARG A 346 3.67 16.85 -13.97
CA ARG A 346 2.77 17.30 -12.90
C ARG A 346 2.09 18.61 -13.28
N ARG A 347 2.86 19.64 -13.65
CA ARG A 347 2.30 20.96 -14.01
C ARG A 347 1.32 20.88 -15.17
N ARG A 348 1.62 20.05 -16.17
CA ARG A 348 0.73 19.85 -17.33
C ARG A 348 -0.62 19.27 -16.89
N LEU A 349 -0.61 18.22 -16.08
CA LEU A 349 -1.82 17.57 -15.62
C LEU A 349 -2.61 18.42 -14.61
N LEU A 350 -1.94 19.10 -13.68
CA LEU A 350 -2.59 20.05 -12.75
C LEU A 350 -3.26 21.23 -13.47
N ARG A 351 -2.73 21.63 -14.63
CA ARG A 351 -3.31 22.71 -15.46
C ARG A 351 -4.32 22.21 -16.48
N SER A 352 -4.59 20.91 -16.53
CA SER A 352 -5.61 20.37 -17.43
C SER A 352 -6.99 20.89 -17.05
N GLU A 353 -7.85 21.11 -18.04
CA GLU A 353 -9.22 21.57 -17.82
C GLU A 353 -10.00 20.63 -16.91
N GLU A 354 -9.77 19.32 -17.06
CA GLU A 354 -10.37 18.29 -16.22
C GLU A 354 -9.98 18.45 -14.75
N PHE A 355 -8.69 18.59 -14.45
CA PHE A 355 -8.22 18.80 -13.09
C PHE A 355 -8.85 20.06 -12.48
N GLN A 356 -8.83 21.15 -13.24
CA GLN A 356 -9.35 22.44 -12.80
C GLN A 356 -10.87 22.40 -12.58
N ALA A 357 -11.60 21.63 -13.39
CA ALA A 357 -13.04 21.41 -13.20
C ALA A 357 -13.34 20.63 -11.91
N ARG A 358 -12.57 19.58 -11.62
CA ARG A 358 -12.72 18.79 -10.39
C ARG A 358 -12.41 19.61 -9.15
N MET A 359 -11.34 20.41 -9.16
CA MET A 359 -11.00 21.28 -8.03
C MET A 359 -12.07 22.33 -7.77
N ARG A 360 -12.71 22.88 -8.82
CA ARG A 360 -13.82 23.83 -8.65
C ARG A 360 -15.02 23.18 -7.99
N SER A 361 -15.45 22.01 -8.48
CA SER A 361 -16.54 21.22 -7.86
C SER A 361 -16.24 20.94 -6.39
N TRP A 362 -15.01 20.52 -6.08
CA TRP A 362 -14.58 20.23 -4.72
C TRP A 362 -14.64 21.47 -3.80
N MET A 363 -14.17 22.63 -4.27
CA MET A 363 -14.26 23.87 -3.49
C MET A 363 -15.69 24.35 -3.27
N GLU A 364 -16.59 24.06 -4.21
CA GLU A 364 -18.03 24.37 -4.10
C GLU A 364 -18.72 23.44 -3.08
N ASP A 365 -18.31 22.17 -3.02
CA ASP A 365 -18.84 21.19 -2.06
C ASP A 365 -18.34 21.46 -0.61
N GLU A 366 -17.08 21.88 -0.43
CA GLU A 366 -16.54 22.23 0.90
C GLU A 366 -17.05 23.57 1.46
N ALA A 367 -17.52 24.48 0.61
CA ALA A 367 -18.06 25.76 1.06
C ALA A 367 -19.39 25.63 1.83
N GLY A 368 -20.07 24.47 1.72
CA GLY A 368 -21.37 24.20 2.32
C GLY A 368 -22.50 25.09 1.76
N PRO A 369 -23.78 24.70 1.93
CA PRO A 369 -24.88 25.61 1.64
C PRO A 369 -24.84 26.78 2.61
N GLN A 370 -24.74 28.01 2.08
CA GLN A 370 -24.82 29.26 2.84
C GLN A 370 -26.16 29.42 3.55
#